data_AF-A0A956H374-F1
#
_entry.id   AF-A0A956H374-F1
#
_cell.length_a   1.000
_cell.length_b   1.000
_cell.length_c   1.000
_cell.angle_alpha   90.00
_cell.angle_beta   90.00
_cell.angle_gamma   90.00
#
_symmetry.space_group_name_H-M   'P 1'
#
loop_
_entity.id
_entity.type
_entity.pdbx_description
1 polymer ?
#
loop_
_entity_poly.entity_id
_entity_poly.type
_entity_poly.pdbx_seq_one_letter_code
_entity_poly.pdbx_strand_id
1 'polypeptide(L)'
;MRTPLLAAAALALFSTVACADAPITAADLQADGQLRQRSSSQQSVHASSDTNRPKAQRAEHLQVTGLLAAQAEGPLEDANRFSVEGEAIYLHLRADDLSEPRAVTFVWLHGDERRETMGFLQPVETIALAASVALDRPLQRPEVDEPVPARNEFDPIANVGSWTVQVYSTDANGRSLVFEREFEVLEAEAYETFLAEQTERLAAEPAAGVSQ
;
A
#
# COMPACT_ATOMS: atom_id res chain seq x y z
N MET A 1 52.35 -32.09 -47.54
CA MET A 1 53.54 -31.72 -46.73
C MET A 1 53.02 -31.18 -45.40
N ARG A 2 52.90 -32.04 -44.38
CA ARG A 2 53.80 -32.18 -43.20
C ARG A 2 53.97 -30.88 -42.39
N THR A 3 53.38 -30.91 -41.19
CA THR A 3 53.42 -30.12 -39.93
C THR A 3 54.84 -29.69 -39.45
N PRO A 4 55.10 -28.90 -38.35
CA PRO A 4 54.29 -28.69 -37.12
C PRO A 4 54.39 -27.34 -36.31
N LEU A 5 53.50 -27.23 -35.29
CA LEU A 5 53.59 -26.70 -33.90
C LEU A 5 54.24 -25.33 -33.54
N LEU A 6 53.49 -24.52 -32.77
CA LEU A 6 53.82 -23.89 -31.45
C LEU A 6 52.59 -23.06 -31.01
N ALA A 7 51.78 -23.48 -30.02
CA ALA A 7 51.90 -23.19 -28.59
C ALA A 7 51.69 -21.72 -28.19
N ALA A 8 50.55 -21.40 -27.56
CA ALA A 8 50.45 -20.59 -26.32
C ALA A 8 48.97 -20.39 -25.94
N ALA A 9 48.59 -20.97 -24.81
CA ALA A 9 47.34 -20.70 -24.13
C ALA A 9 47.44 -19.39 -23.34
N ALA A 10 46.37 -18.60 -23.31
CA ALA A 10 46.13 -17.62 -22.25
C ALA A 10 44.64 -17.55 -21.96
N LEU A 11 44.29 -18.21 -20.86
CA LEU A 11 42.98 -18.41 -20.29
C LEU A 11 42.64 -17.14 -19.48
N ALA A 12 41.79 -16.26 -20.01
CA ALA A 12 41.27 -15.12 -19.24
C ALA A 12 40.08 -15.60 -18.40
N LEU A 13 40.40 -16.11 -17.20
CA LEU A 13 39.43 -16.51 -16.19
C LEU A 13 38.83 -15.29 -15.48
N PHE A 14 37.50 -15.26 -15.51
CA PHE A 14 36.61 -14.50 -14.64
C PHE A 14 37.08 -14.56 -13.18
N SER A 15 37.45 -13.41 -12.61
CA SER A 15 37.63 -13.25 -11.16
C SER A 15 36.35 -12.66 -10.58
N THR A 16 35.40 -13.53 -10.25
CA THR A 16 34.32 -13.22 -9.32
C THR A 16 34.94 -13.07 -7.93
N VAL A 17 35.06 -11.83 -7.44
CA VAL A 17 35.37 -11.57 -6.04
C VAL A 17 34.13 -11.94 -5.23
N ALA A 18 34.06 -13.20 -4.81
CA ALA A 18 33.17 -13.62 -3.75
C ALA A 18 33.74 -13.05 -2.44
N CYS A 19 33.02 -12.12 -1.82
CA CYS A 19 33.24 -11.75 -0.42
C CYS A 19 32.87 -12.96 0.44
N ALA A 20 33.84 -13.83 0.69
CA ALA A 20 33.72 -14.85 1.73
C ALA A 20 33.84 -14.13 3.08
N ASP A 21 32.73 -14.01 3.78
CA ASP A 21 32.71 -13.69 5.21
C ASP A 21 33.47 -14.80 5.94
N ALA A 22 34.67 -14.49 6.44
CA ALA A 22 35.50 -15.50 7.10
C ALA A 22 34.83 -15.89 8.42
N PRO A 23 34.66 -17.20 8.72
CA PRO A 23 34.00 -17.61 9.94
C PRO A 23 34.81 -17.16 11.16
N ILE A 24 34.12 -16.62 12.17
CA ILE A 24 34.71 -16.28 13.47
C ILE A 24 35.33 -17.55 14.04
N THR A 25 36.64 -17.54 14.26
CA THR A 25 37.36 -18.67 14.84
C THR A 25 37.53 -18.46 16.35
N ALA A 26 37.81 -19.54 17.09
CA ALA A 26 38.06 -19.46 18.53
C ALA A 26 39.24 -18.54 18.91
N ALA A 27 40.14 -18.23 17.97
CA ALA A 27 41.22 -17.26 18.17
C ALA A 27 40.70 -15.81 18.26
N ASP A 28 39.54 -15.53 17.68
CA ASP A 28 38.91 -14.21 17.62
C ASP A 28 38.06 -13.90 18.86
N LEU A 29 37.82 -14.89 19.72
CA LEU A 29 37.06 -14.75 20.95
C LEU A 29 37.97 -14.55 22.17
N GLN A 30 37.54 -13.65 23.05
CA GLN A 30 38.05 -13.44 24.39
C GLN A 30 37.46 -14.52 25.32
N ALA A 31 38.08 -14.68 26.50
CA ALA A 31 37.67 -15.70 27.47
C ALA A 31 36.26 -15.45 28.05
N ASP A 32 35.74 -14.22 27.94
CA ASP A 32 34.39 -13.81 28.31
C ASP A 32 33.38 -13.93 27.16
N GLY A 33 33.81 -14.45 26.00
CA GLY A 33 32.98 -14.63 24.81
C GLY A 33 32.88 -13.38 23.92
N GLN A 34 33.57 -12.28 24.21
CA GLN A 34 33.60 -11.08 23.37
C GLN A 34 34.61 -11.21 22.22
N LEU A 35 34.38 -10.51 21.10
CA LEU A 35 35.34 -10.50 20.00
C LEU A 35 36.58 -9.64 20.35
N ARG A 36 37.77 -10.09 19.97
CA ARG A 36 39.02 -9.32 20.10
C ARG A 36 39.08 -8.24 19.02
N GLN A 37 39.04 -6.97 19.42
CA GLN A 37 39.32 -5.85 18.49
C GLN A 37 40.79 -5.87 18.08
N ARG A 38 41.08 -6.23 16.82
CA ARG A 38 42.45 -6.18 16.28
C ARG A 38 42.77 -4.74 15.85
N SER A 39 43.62 -4.07 16.62
CA SER A 39 44.16 -2.75 16.28
C SER A 39 45.22 -2.84 15.19
N SER A 40 44.84 -3.11 13.94
CA SER A 40 45.65 -2.80 12.74
C SER A 40 44.93 -3.21 11.46
N SER A 41 44.19 -2.26 10.89
CA SER A 41 43.99 -1.98 9.46
C SER A 41 42.60 -1.36 9.24
N GLN A 42 42.59 -0.34 8.39
CA GLN A 42 41.52 0.59 8.07
C GLN A 42 40.11 -0.04 7.97
N GLN A 43 39.30 0.14 9.01
CA GLN A 43 37.85 0.19 8.90
C GLN A 43 37.43 1.66 8.89
N SER A 44 37.41 2.27 7.70
CA SER A 44 36.40 3.27 7.37
C SER A 44 35.16 2.44 7.00
N VAL A 45 33.97 2.60 7.56
CA VAL A 45 32.99 3.69 7.42
C VAL A 45 31.99 3.39 8.56
N HIS A 46 31.65 4.24 9.53
CA HIS A 46 30.92 5.49 9.41
C HIS A 46 31.30 6.38 10.60
N ALA A 47 32.06 7.45 10.32
CA ALA A 47 31.99 8.63 11.14
C ALA A 47 30.55 9.15 11.04
N SER A 48 29.83 9.15 12.16
CA SER A 48 28.56 9.85 12.34
C SER A 48 28.79 11.30 11.94
N SER A 49 28.48 11.65 10.70
CA SER A 49 28.51 13.02 10.26
C SER A 49 27.41 13.74 11.03
N ASP A 50 27.79 14.73 11.85
CA ASP A 50 26.90 15.65 12.59
C ASP A 50 25.90 16.41 11.68
N THR A 51 25.89 16.14 10.37
CA THR A 51 24.91 16.59 9.40
C THR A 51 23.64 15.75 9.36
N ASN A 52 23.59 14.59 10.04
CA ASN A 52 22.41 13.71 10.06
C ASN A 52 21.63 13.83 11.38
N ARG A 53 21.41 15.05 11.86
CA ARG A 53 20.34 15.27 12.85
C ARG A 53 19.03 14.89 12.17
N PRO A 54 18.19 14.00 12.75
CA PRO A 54 16.84 13.83 12.26
C PRO A 54 16.21 15.22 12.20
N LYS A 55 15.85 15.69 11.00
CA LYS A 55 15.01 16.88 10.89
C LYS A 55 13.79 16.56 11.73
N ALA A 56 13.52 17.38 12.75
CA ALA A 56 12.30 17.27 13.52
C ALA A 56 11.15 17.31 12.50
N GLN A 57 10.53 16.16 12.25
CA GLN A 57 9.32 16.09 11.45
C GLN A 57 8.31 16.95 12.19
N ARG A 58 8.00 18.12 11.62
CA ARG A 58 6.89 18.92 12.13
C ARG A 58 5.66 18.05 12.01
N ALA A 59 4.83 18.07 13.06
CA ALA A 59 3.48 17.54 12.97
C ALA A 59 2.69 18.42 11.99
N GLU A 60 2.86 18.15 10.70
CA GLU A 60 2.05 18.72 9.65
C GLU A 60 0.65 18.13 9.81
N HIS A 61 -0.35 19.00 9.99
CA HIS A 61 -1.76 18.60 9.93
C HIS A 61 -2.04 18.16 8.50
N LEU A 62 -2.00 16.85 8.26
CA LEU A 62 -2.21 16.28 6.95
C LEU A 62 -3.67 16.48 6.53
N GLN A 63 -3.90 17.26 5.48
CA GLN A 63 -5.22 17.40 4.87
C GLN A 63 -5.33 16.39 3.73
N VAL A 64 -6.29 15.47 3.83
CA VAL A 64 -6.50 14.41 2.82
C VAL A 64 -7.86 14.60 2.18
N THR A 65 -7.87 14.74 0.86
CA THR A 65 -9.08 14.69 0.03
C THR A 65 -9.17 13.31 -0.61
N GLY A 66 -10.36 12.73 -0.67
CA GLY A 66 -10.55 11.39 -1.21
C GLY A 66 -11.89 11.17 -1.89
N LEU A 67 -11.88 10.34 -2.92
CA LEU A 67 -13.06 9.86 -3.63
C LEU A 67 -13.04 8.34 -3.75
N LEU A 68 -14.21 7.76 -3.94
CA LEU A 68 -14.35 6.33 -4.22
C LEU A 68 -14.85 6.16 -5.65
N ALA A 69 -14.22 5.25 -6.39
CA ALA A 69 -14.54 5.00 -7.79
C ALA A 69 -14.72 3.49 -8.03
N ALA A 70 -15.57 3.17 -9.01
CA ALA A 70 -15.75 1.80 -9.49
C ALA A 70 -14.60 1.34 -10.41
N GLN A 71 -13.76 2.26 -10.87
CA GLN A 71 -12.66 2.00 -11.80
C GLN A 71 -11.33 2.50 -11.21
N ALA A 72 -10.25 1.78 -11.48
CA ALA A 72 -8.91 2.13 -11.03
C ALA A 72 -8.34 3.35 -11.78
N GLU A 73 -8.60 3.42 -13.08
CA GLU A 73 -8.06 4.40 -14.02
C GLU A 73 -9.19 4.98 -14.89
N GLY A 74 -8.99 6.18 -15.42
CA GLY A 74 -9.94 6.86 -16.31
C GLY A 74 -10.58 8.11 -15.69
N PRO A 75 -11.70 8.60 -16.25
CA PRO A 75 -12.45 9.70 -15.65
C PRO A 75 -12.96 9.27 -14.27
N LEU A 76 -12.53 10.01 -13.24
CA LEU A 76 -12.90 9.69 -11.87
C LEU A 76 -14.30 10.23 -11.58
N GLU A 77 -15.21 9.31 -11.30
CA GLU A 77 -16.57 9.61 -10.84
C GLU A 77 -16.67 9.26 -9.38
N ASP A 78 -17.00 10.25 -8.56
CA ASP A 78 -17.14 10.03 -7.14
C ASP A 78 -18.47 9.34 -6.83
N ALA A 79 -18.39 8.09 -6.39
CA ALA A 79 -19.54 7.27 -6.06
C ALA A 79 -19.62 7.01 -4.55
N ASN A 80 -20.84 6.83 -4.06
CA ASN A 80 -21.12 6.36 -2.71
C ASN A 80 -21.91 5.05 -2.69
N ARG A 81 -22.20 4.49 -3.85
CA ARG A 81 -22.95 3.26 -4.06
C ARG A 81 -22.26 2.43 -5.13
N PHE A 82 -22.10 1.14 -4.87
CA PHE A 82 -21.40 0.20 -5.75
C PHE A 82 -22.24 -1.08 -5.91
N SER A 83 -22.09 -1.76 -7.05
CA SER A 83 -22.67 -3.09 -7.24
C SER A 83 -21.78 -4.16 -6.60
N VAL A 84 -22.39 -5.16 -5.96
CA VAL A 84 -21.73 -6.36 -5.46
C VAL A 84 -21.07 -7.19 -6.57
N GLU A 85 -21.53 -7.05 -7.82
CA GLU A 85 -20.91 -7.69 -9.00
C GLU A 85 -19.64 -6.98 -9.47
N GLY A 86 -19.32 -5.81 -8.91
CA GLY A 86 -18.08 -5.11 -9.17
C GLY A 86 -16.87 -5.91 -8.68
N GLU A 87 -15.76 -5.86 -9.41
CA GLU A 87 -14.54 -6.56 -9.02
C GLU A 87 -13.94 -5.97 -7.73
N ALA A 88 -13.84 -4.64 -7.69
CA ALA A 88 -13.24 -3.92 -6.58
C ALA A 88 -13.76 -2.49 -6.49
N ILE A 89 -13.61 -1.92 -5.30
CA ILE A 89 -13.81 -0.49 -5.04
C ILE A 89 -12.44 0.15 -4.88
N TYR A 90 -12.25 1.27 -5.55
CA TYR A 90 -10.98 1.99 -5.60
C TYR A 90 -11.08 3.27 -4.81
N LEU A 91 -10.11 3.48 -3.92
CA LEU A 91 -9.94 4.72 -3.16
C LEU A 91 -8.84 5.55 -3.81
N HIS A 92 -9.20 6.75 -4.27
CA HIS A 92 -8.25 7.72 -4.78
C HIS A 92 -8.11 8.85 -3.76
N LEU A 93 -6.87 9.19 -3.42
CA LEU A 93 -6.55 10.20 -2.41
C LEU A 93 -5.60 11.25 -2.97
N ARG A 94 -5.71 12.46 -2.42
CA ARG A 94 -4.72 13.53 -2.51
C ARG A 94 -4.40 13.99 -1.11
N ALA A 95 -3.12 14.05 -0.77
CA ALA A 95 -2.65 14.62 0.47
C ALA A 95 -2.07 16.01 0.20
N ASP A 96 -2.71 17.04 0.73
CA ASP A 96 -2.26 18.42 0.59
C ASP A 96 -1.08 18.68 1.55
N ASP A 97 -0.18 19.56 1.14
CA ASP A 97 1.03 19.97 1.87
C ASP A 97 2.01 18.83 2.23
N LEU A 98 1.87 17.66 1.61
CA LEU A 98 2.77 16.54 1.83
C LEU A 98 4.07 16.76 1.04
N SER A 99 5.21 16.83 1.73
CA SER A 99 6.53 17.03 1.12
C SER A 99 7.30 15.73 0.86
N GLU A 100 7.00 14.66 1.61
CA GLU A 100 7.63 13.34 1.51
C GLU A 100 6.56 12.24 1.60
N PRO A 101 6.74 11.07 0.96
CA PRO A 101 5.78 9.98 1.08
C PRO A 101 5.53 9.57 2.54
N ARG A 102 4.27 9.38 2.89
CA ARG A 102 3.85 9.10 4.27
C ARG A 102 3.18 7.75 4.37
N ALA A 103 3.70 6.90 5.25
CA ALA A 103 3.10 5.59 5.52
C ALA A 103 1.71 5.75 6.14
N VAL A 104 0.77 4.98 5.62
CA VAL A 104 -0.62 4.93 6.09
C VAL A 104 -1.13 3.50 6.16
N THR A 105 -2.16 3.31 6.97
CA THR A 105 -2.95 2.08 7.03
C THR A 105 -4.35 2.36 6.53
N PHE A 106 -4.75 1.68 5.46
CA PHE A 106 -6.11 1.63 4.97
C PHE A 106 -6.87 0.56 5.74
N VAL A 107 -8.04 0.90 6.26
CA VAL A 107 -8.92 -0.01 6.97
C VAL A 107 -10.27 0.00 6.27
N TRP A 108 -10.68 -1.17 5.80
CA TRP A 108 -11.99 -1.41 5.22
C TRP A 108 -12.84 -2.14 6.26
N LEU A 109 -14.01 -1.59 6.55
CA LEU A 109 -14.94 -2.08 7.57
C LEU A 109 -16.28 -2.42 6.91
N HIS A 110 -16.82 -3.59 7.25
CA HIS A 110 -18.16 -4.03 6.90
C HIS A 110 -18.71 -4.88 8.04
N GLY A 111 -19.73 -4.37 8.74
CA GLY A 111 -20.20 -4.98 9.99
C GLY A 111 -19.06 -5.13 11.02
N ASP A 112 -18.85 -6.37 11.49
CA ASP A 112 -17.77 -6.73 12.42
C ASP A 112 -16.47 -7.14 11.70
N GLU A 113 -16.47 -7.17 10.37
CA GLU A 113 -15.32 -7.59 9.57
C GLU A 113 -14.41 -6.41 9.21
N ARG A 114 -13.11 -6.69 9.14
CA ARG A 114 -12.08 -5.65 8.98
C ARG A 114 -10.92 -6.13 8.14
N ARG A 115 -10.57 -5.40 7.09
CA ARG A 115 -9.34 -5.64 6.32
C ARG A 115 -8.42 -4.44 6.43
N GLU A 116 -7.21 -4.67 6.93
CA GLU A 116 -6.16 -3.66 6.96
C GLU A 116 -5.16 -3.89 5.84
N THR A 117 -4.72 -2.81 5.21
CA THR A 117 -3.66 -2.83 4.20
C THR A 117 -2.75 -1.64 4.41
N MET A 118 -1.44 -1.90 4.47
CA MET A 118 -0.45 -0.83 4.56
C MET A 118 -0.21 -0.23 3.18
N GLY A 119 0.06 1.07 3.13
CA GLY A 119 0.53 1.74 1.92
C GLY A 119 1.11 3.12 2.21
N PHE A 120 1.16 3.96 1.18
CA PHE A 120 1.79 5.26 1.26
C PHE A 120 0.93 6.32 0.58
N LEU A 121 0.77 7.47 1.24
CA LEU A 121 0.32 8.69 0.59
C LEU A 121 1.52 9.33 -0.10
N GLN A 122 1.38 9.57 -1.40
CA GLN A 122 2.41 10.22 -2.21
C GLN A 122 2.19 11.74 -2.22
N PRO A 123 3.26 12.54 -2.32
CA PRO A 123 3.15 13.98 -2.52
C PRO A 123 2.74 14.27 -3.97
N VAL A 124 1.43 14.29 -4.23
CA VAL A 124 0.86 14.47 -5.58
C VAL A 124 -0.05 15.69 -5.63
N GLU A 125 -0.01 16.42 -6.73
CA GLU A 125 -0.87 17.60 -6.95
C GLU A 125 -2.32 17.24 -7.29
N THR A 126 -2.53 16.01 -7.79
CA THR A 126 -3.82 15.50 -8.23
C THR A 126 -4.23 14.28 -7.43
N ILE A 127 -5.53 14.01 -7.39
CA ILE A 127 -6.05 12.79 -6.77
C ILE A 127 -5.53 11.57 -7.54
N ALA A 128 -5.04 10.56 -6.82
CA ALA A 128 -4.40 9.38 -7.40
C ALA A 128 -4.85 8.12 -6.67
N LEU A 129 -4.78 6.97 -7.36
CA LEU A 129 -5.14 5.68 -6.77
C LEU A 129 -4.26 5.39 -5.55
N ALA A 130 -4.88 5.16 -4.40
CA ALA A 130 -4.20 4.94 -3.13
C ALA A 130 -4.37 3.51 -2.61
N ALA A 131 -5.58 2.96 -2.72
CA ALA A 131 -5.90 1.61 -2.29
C ALA A 131 -7.11 1.04 -3.04
N SER A 132 -7.31 -0.26 -2.95
CA SER A 132 -8.54 -0.92 -3.40
C SER A 132 -8.96 -2.03 -2.46
N VAL A 133 -10.24 -2.37 -2.51
CA VAL A 133 -10.81 -3.54 -1.84
C VAL A 133 -11.54 -4.38 -2.85
N ALA A 134 -11.12 -5.65 -2.98
CA ALA A 134 -11.80 -6.61 -3.82
C ALA A 134 -13.08 -7.11 -3.13
N LEU A 135 -14.19 -7.10 -3.86
CA LEU A 135 -15.51 -7.53 -3.39
C LEU A 135 -15.76 -9.03 -3.59
N ASP A 136 -14.89 -9.71 -4.36
CA ASP A 136 -14.93 -11.16 -4.60
C ASP A 136 -14.28 -11.99 -3.48
N ARG A 137 -13.89 -11.34 -2.38
CA ARG A 137 -13.16 -11.96 -1.27
C ARG A 137 -13.71 -11.50 0.09
N PRO A 138 -13.83 -12.40 1.07
CA PRO A 138 -14.31 -12.04 2.40
C PRO A 138 -13.29 -11.14 3.09
N LEU A 139 -13.76 -10.15 3.85
CA LEU A 139 -12.86 -9.42 4.74
C LEU A 139 -12.30 -10.41 5.76
N GLN A 140 -11.02 -10.29 6.10
CA GLN A 140 -10.42 -11.20 7.06
C GLN A 140 -11.02 -10.89 8.43
N ARG A 141 -11.71 -11.86 9.04
CA ARG A 141 -12.03 -11.74 10.48
C ARG A 141 -10.70 -11.84 11.25
N PRO A 142 -10.42 -10.97 12.23
CA PRO A 142 -9.28 -11.16 13.12
C PRO A 142 -9.40 -12.56 13.74
N GLU A 143 -8.40 -13.41 13.50
CA GLU A 143 -8.40 -14.84 13.81
C GLU A 143 -8.83 -15.08 15.25
N VAL A 144 -10.04 -15.62 15.42
CA VAL A 144 -10.40 -16.41 16.61
C VAL A 144 -9.88 -17.81 16.29
N ASP A 145 -9.23 -18.49 17.25
CA ASP A 145 -8.61 -19.83 17.18
C ASP A 145 -9.59 -20.98 16.81
N GLU A 146 -10.60 -20.73 15.97
CA GLU A 146 -11.53 -21.73 15.49
C GLU A 146 -11.00 -22.39 14.21
N PRO A 147 -11.11 -23.73 14.11
CA PRO A 147 -10.67 -24.46 12.93
C PRO A 147 -11.44 -23.97 11.69
N VAL A 148 -10.69 -23.43 10.73
CA VAL A 148 -11.23 -22.94 9.44
C VAL A 148 -11.94 -24.10 8.74
N PRO A 149 -13.28 -24.05 8.54
CA PRO A 149 -13.98 -25.06 7.77
C PRO A 149 -13.43 -25.08 6.34
N ALA A 150 -13.28 -26.28 5.79
CA ALA A 150 -12.76 -26.48 4.44
C ALA A 150 -13.64 -25.75 3.40
N ARG A 151 -13.06 -24.73 2.75
CA ARG A 151 -13.60 -24.02 1.57
C ARG A 151 -15.12 -23.84 1.58
N ASN A 152 -15.62 -22.91 2.38
CA ASN A 152 -16.89 -22.29 2.05
C ASN A 152 -16.71 -21.53 0.73
N GLU A 153 -17.58 -21.82 -0.23
CA GLU A 153 -17.78 -21.00 -1.42
C GLU A 153 -18.09 -19.58 -0.93
N PHE A 154 -17.29 -18.61 -1.35
CA PHE A 154 -17.48 -17.23 -0.96
C PHE A 154 -18.82 -16.74 -1.53
N ASP A 155 -19.71 -16.25 -0.67
CA ASP A 155 -20.98 -15.66 -1.08
C ASP A 155 -20.78 -14.14 -1.23
N PRO A 156 -20.77 -13.59 -2.45
CA PRO A 156 -20.60 -12.15 -2.66
C PRO A 156 -21.69 -11.32 -1.99
N ILE A 157 -22.90 -11.87 -1.80
CA ILE A 157 -24.00 -11.18 -1.14
C ILE A 157 -23.65 -10.85 0.31
N ALA A 158 -22.73 -11.61 0.93
CA ALA A 158 -22.22 -11.29 2.25
C ALA A 158 -21.50 -9.93 2.32
N ASN A 159 -21.07 -9.35 1.18
CA ASN A 159 -20.46 -8.02 1.10
C ASN A 159 -21.49 -6.89 0.85
N VAL A 160 -22.79 -7.18 0.75
CA VAL A 160 -23.83 -6.15 0.58
C VAL A 160 -24.05 -5.38 1.89
N GLY A 161 -24.35 -4.09 1.77
CA GLY A 161 -24.72 -3.21 2.89
C GLY A 161 -23.77 -2.03 3.06
N SER A 162 -23.73 -1.48 4.27
CA SER A 162 -22.93 -0.31 4.62
C SER A 162 -21.47 -0.67 4.86
N TRP A 163 -20.59 0.11 4.25
CA TRP A 163 -19.15 0.02 4.38
C TRP A 163 -18.55 1.32 4.86
N THR A 164 -17.40 1.23 5.50
CA THR A 164 -16.59 2.38 5.86
C THR A 164 -15.14 2.14 5.48
N VAL A 165 -14.52 3.12 4.84
CA VAL A 165 -13.08 3.16 4.65
C VAL A 165 -12.47 4.22 5.55
N GLN A 166 -11.42 3.84 6.26
CA GLN A 166 -10.65 4.72 7.13
C GLN A 166 -9.18 4.69 6.74
N VAL A 167 -8.54 5.85 6.72
CA VAL A 167 -7.12 5.99 6.45
C VAL A 167 -6.47 6.56 7.69
N TYR A 168 -5.49 5.83 8.20
CA TYR A 168 -4.74 6.26 9.36
C TYR A 168 -3.30 6.56 8.96
N SER A 169 -2.81 7.73 9.34
CA SER A 169 -1.38 8.02 9.30
C SER A 169 -0.71 7.55 10.59
N THR A 170 0.51 7.05 10.47
CA THR A 170 1.38 6.82 11.61
C THR A 170 2.44 7.92 11.66
N ASP A 171 2.42 8.72 12.71
CA ASP A 171 3.44 9.75 12.98
C ASP A 171 4.08 9.55 14.36
N ALA A 172 4.93 10.50 14.77
CA ALA A 172 5.61 10.44 16.07
C ALA A 172 4.66 10.45 17.28
N ASN A 173 3.42 10.90 17.11
CA ASN A 173 2.37 10.93 18.14
C ASN A 173 1.49 9.68 18.13
N GLY A 174 1.72 8.76 17.18
CA GLY A 174 1.00 7.50 17.05
C GLY A 174 0.12 7.46 15.80
N ARG A 175 -0.98 6.70 15.90
CA ARG A 175 -1.91 6.48 14.79
C ARG A 175 -3.00 7.55 14.82
N SER A 176 -3.15 8.32 13.75
CA SER A 176 -4.16 9.38 13.60
C SER A 176 -5.06 9.11 12.40
N LEU A 177 -6.37 9.27 12.56
CA LEU A 177 -7.34 9.18 11.46
C LEU A 177 -7.22 10.44 10.60
N VAL A 178 -6.94 10.27 9.30
CA VAL A 178 -6.75 11.40 8.36
C VAL A 178 -7.83 11.46 7.28
N PHE A 179 -8.54 10.36 7.05
CA PHE A 179 -9.67 10.29 6.13
C PHE A 179 -10.63 9.20 6.57
N GLU A 180 -11.93 9.46 6.47
CA GLU A 180 -13.00 8.49 6.69
C GLU A 180 -14.10 8.74 5.67
N ARG A 181 -14.67 7.65 5.13
CA ARG A 181 -15.80 7.73 4.23
C ARG A 181 -16.68 6.50 4.31
N GLU A 182 -17.98 6.75 4.37
CA GLU A 182 -19.03 5.74 4.27
C GLU A 182 -19.49 5.57 2.83
N PHE A 183 -19.84 4.34 2.47
CA PHE A 183 -20.45 3.99 1.19
C PHE A 183 -21.31 2.73 1.33
N GLU A 184 -22.02 2.38 0.27
CA GLU A 184 -22.94 1.25 0.26
C GLU A 184 -22.62 0.32 -0.91
N VAL A 185 -22.64 -0.99 -0.65
CA VAL A 185 -22.60 -2.02 -1.69
C VAL A 185 -24.00 -2.60 -1.81
N LEU A 186 -24.54 -2.61 -3.01
CA LEU A 186 -25.89 -3.02 -3.33
C LEU A 186 -25.88 -4.34 -4.09
N GLU A 187 -26.96 -5.11 -3.94
CA GLU A 187 -27.27 -6.18 -4.89
C GLU A 187 -27.42 -5.62 -6.31
N ALA A 188 -27.15 -6.44 -7.33
CA ALA A 188 -27.15 -6.01 -8.72
C ALA A 188 -28.49 -5.37 -9.14
N GLU A 189 -29.62 -5.99 -8.80
CA GLU A 189 -30.95 -5.47 -9.13
C GLU A 189 -31.24 -4.11 -8.46
N ALA A 190 -30.81 -3.95 -7.20
CA ALA A 190 -30.95 -2.70 -6.46
C ALA A 190 -30.07 -1.60 -7.04
N TYR A 191 -28.86 -1.93 -7.50
CA TYR A 191 -27.95 -0.99 -8.14
C TYR A 191 -28.47 -0.51 -9.49
N GLU A 192 -29.01 -1.40 -10.32
CA GLU A 192 -29.63 -1.04 -11.61
C GLU A 192 -30.85 -0.12 -11.41
N THR A 193 -31.67 -0.40 -10.39
CA THR A 193 -32.79 0.46 -10.03
C THR A 193 -32.30 1.87 -9.64
N PHE A 194 -31.24 1.95 -8.84
CA PHE A 194 -30.62 3.21 -8.47
C PHE A 194 -30.10 4.00 -9.69
N LEU A 195 -29.44 3.34 -10.64
CA LEU A 195 -28.94 3.99 -11.86
C LEU A 195 -30.09 4.52 -12.73
N ALA A 196 -31.18 3.77 -12.86
CA ALA A 196 -32.36 4.20 -13.59
C ALA A 196 -32.97 5.47 -12.97
N GLU A 197 -33.12 5.50 -11.64
CA GLU A 197 -33.63 6.66 -10.90
C GLU A 197 -32.72 7.90 -11.04
N GLN A 198 -31.39 7.72 -10.98
CA GLN A 198 -30.44 8.82 -11.20
C GLN A 198 -30.58 9.40 -12.61
N THR A 199 -30.69 8.53 -13.61
CA THR A 199 -30.86 8.93 -15.01
C THR A 199 -32.17 9.70 -15.21
N GLU A 200 -33.27 9.23 -14.62
CA GLU A 200 -34.56 9.92 -14.68
C GLU A 200 -34.49 11.29 -13.98
N ARG A 201 -33.86 11.38 -12.81
CA ARG A 201 -33.69 12.66 -12.10
C ARG A 201 -32.88 13.67 -12.91
N LEU A 202 -31.79 13.24 -13.53
CA LEU A 202 -30.97 14.10 -14.39
C LEU A 202 -31.73 14.55 -15.64
N ALA A 203 -32.57 13.68 -16.21
CA ALA A 203 -33.42 14.03 -17.35
C ALA A 203 -34.61 14.95 -16.96
N ALA A 204 -35.08 14.86 -15.72
CA ALA A 204 -36.21 15.60 -15.20
C ALA A 204 -35.84 17.00 -14.64
N GLU A 205 -34.56 17.37 -14.58
CA GLU A 205 -34.14 18.71 -14.19
C GLU A 205 -34.28 19.66 -15.39
N PRO A 206 -35.35 20.49 -15.47
CA PRO A 206 -35.48 21.43 -16.56
C PRO A 206 -34.36 22.47 -16.42
N ALA A 207 -33.83 22.95 -17.55
CA ALA A 207 -32.92 24.09 -17.62
C ALA A 207 -33.59 25.38 -17.07
N ALA A 208 -33.79 25.45 -15.77
CA ALA A 208 -34.31 26.60 -15.06
C ALA A 208 -33.15 27.59 -14.88
N GLY A 209 -32.78 28.29 -15.95
CA GLY A 209 -31.63 29.18 -15.86
C GLY A 209 -31.24 29.96 -17.10
N VAL A 210 -32.16 30.33 -18.00
CA VAL A 210 -31.93 31.47 -18.90
C VAL A 210 -33.23 32.26 -19.04
N SER A 211 -33.54 33.08 -18.04
CA SER A 211 -34.36 34.27 -18.27
C SER A 211 -33.42 35.46 -18.39
N GLN A 212 -33.46 36.10 -19.56
CA GLN A 212 -32.73 37.31 -19.94
C GLN A 212 -33.14 38.52 -19.12
#